data_AF-E6PQC8-F1
#
_entry.id   AF-E6PQC8-F1
#
_cell.length_a   1.000
_cell.length_b   1.000
_cell.length_c   1.000
_cell.angle_alpha   90.00
_cell.angle_beta   90.00
_cell.angle_gamma   90.00
#
_symmetry.space_group_name_H-M   'P 1'
#
loop_
_entity.id
_entity.type
_entity.pdbx_description
1 polymer ?
#
loop_
_entity_poly.entity_id
_entity_poly.type
_entity_poly.pdbx_seq_one_letter_code
_entity_poly.pdbx_strand_id
1 'polypeptide(L)'
;MSPIDVPNADRLQVFHQLAPDELVFDRHYLCGPRSDDYVLIAITAGRPRSTHTKKAFDQRLVELLEEAPGIRREDVMVVINTTDADEWSFGNGIATLAVDA
;
A
#
# COMPACT_ATOMS: atom_id res chain seq x y z
N MET A 1 -5.61 8.69 15.14
CA MET A 1 -6.11 8.61 13.75
C MET A 1 -5.12 7.77 12.95
N SER A 2 -5.61 6.97 11.99
CA SER A 2 -4.74 6.24 11.06
C SER A 2 -3.81 7.22 10.33
N PRO A 3 -2.54 6.90 10.04
CA PRO A 3 -1.61 7.78 9.31
C PRO A 3 -2.12 8.27 7.95
N ILE A 4 -3.17 7.63 7.42
CA ILE A 4 -3.81 7.96 6.16
C ILE A 4 -5.26 8.44 6.33
N ASP A 5 -5.71 8.90 7.49
CA ASP A 5 -7.07 9.49 7.68
C ASP A 5 -8.22 8.72 7.00
N VAL A 6 -8.26 7.39 7.18
CA VAL A 6 -9.37 6.53 6.74
C VAL A 6 -10.06 5.87 7.94
N PRO A 7 -11.35 5.49 7.84
CA PRO A 7 -12.02 4.69 8.86
C PRO A 7 -11.31 3.34 9.08
N ASN A 8 -11.33 2.82 10.30
CA ASN A 8 -10.71 1.51 10.60
C ASN A 8 -11.33 0.35 9.80
N ALA A 9 -12.60 0.48 9.41
CA ALA A 9 -13.31 -0.53 8.62
C ALA A 9 -13.00 -0.44 7.11
N ASP A 10 -12.32 0.62 6.66
CA ASP A 10 -11.83 0.74 5.28
C ASP A 10 -10.60 -0.15 5.09
N ARG A 11 -10.86 -1.46 5.00
CA ARG A 11 -9.86 -2.52 4.99
C ARG A 11 -10.13 -3.51 3.86
N LEU A 12 -9.54 -3.19 2.71
CA LEU A 12 -9.64 -3.97 1.48
C LEU A 12 -8.22 -4.40 1.09
N GLN A 13 -7.89 -5.68 1.26
CA GLN A 13 -6.52 -6.19 1.11
C GLN A 13 -6.55 -7.53 0.36
N VAL A 14 -5.63 -7.70 -0.58
CA VAL A 14 -5.36 -8.98 -1.24
C VAL A 14 -3.89 -9.31 -1.05
N PHE A 15 -3.60 -10.57 -0.75
CA PHE A 15 -2.24 -11.08 -0.59
C PHE A 15 -1.98 -12.10 -1.70
N HIS A 16 -0.95 -11.84 -2.50
CA HIS A 16 -0.47 -12.75 -3.53
C HIS A 16 0.90 -13.26 -3.12
N GLN A 17 1.00 -14.57 -2.88
CA GLN A 17 2.28 -15.25 -2.71
C GLN A 17 2.80 -15.66 -4.08
N LEU A 18 4.08 -15.41 -4.30
CA LEU A 18 4.76 -15.72 -5.54
C LEU A 18 5.81 -16.80 -5.27
N ALA A 19 5.97 -17.73 -6.20
CA ALA A 19 7.05 -18.70 -6.15
C ALA A 19 8.40 -17.98 -6.33
N PRO A 20 9.53 -18.61 -5.94
CA PRO A 20 10.84 -18.13 -6.35
C PRO A 20 10.87 -17.85 -7.87
N ASP A 21 11.51 -16.76 -8.26
CA ASP A 21 11.67 -16.29 -9.65
C ASP A 21 10.42 -15.68 -10.34
N GLU A 22 9.23 -15.70 -9.73
CA GLU A 22 8.05 -15.03 -10.31
C GLU A 22 8.08 -13.50 -10.16
N LEU A 23 8.82 -12.99 -9.17
CA LEU A 23 9.06 -11.56 -8.97
C LEU A 23 10.55 -11.25 -9.15
N VAL A 24 10.87 -10.51 -10.21
CA VAL A 24 12.25 -10.08 -10.49
C VAL A 24 12.44 -8.65 -10.01
N PHE A 25 13.41 -8.45 -9.11
CA PHE A 25 13.77 -7.14 -8.57
C PHE A 25 15.29 -7.04 -8.39
N ASP A 26 15.82 -5.82 -8.47
CA ASP A 26 17.22 -5.57 -8.15
C ASP A 26 17.40 -5.41 -6.63
N ARG A 27 18.47 -6.01 -6.09
CA ARG A 27 18.72 -6.01 -4.64
C ARG A 27 19.18 -4.66 -4.07
N HIS A 28 19.62 -3.73 -4.91
CA HIS A 28 20.30 -2.49 -4.47
C HIS A 28 19.77 -1.21 -5.12
N TYR A 29 18.93 -1.29 -6.15
CA TYR A 29 18.42 -0.13 -6.84
C TYR A 29 17.54 0.73 -5.93
N LEU A 30 18.02 1.95 -5.64
CA LEU A 30 17.43 2.98 -4.77
C LEU A 30 17.15 2.58 -3.30
N CYS A 31 17.40 1.32 -2.92
CA CYS A 31 17.39 0.80 -1.57
C CYS A 31 18.02 -0.61 -1.58
N GLY A 32 18.64 -1.05 -0.48
CA GLY A 32 19.16 -2.40 -0.35
C GLY A 32 20.13 -2.59 0.84
N PRO A 33 20.63 -3.81 1.04
CA PRO A 33 20.41 -5.00 0.21
C PRO A 33 19.08 -5.73 0.49
N ARG A 34 18.23 -5.92 -0.54
CA ARG A 34 16.98 -6.68 -0.44
C ARG A 34 17.23 -8.19 -0.35
N SER A 35 16.44 -8.87 0.48
CA SER A 35 16.41 -10.34 0.63
C SER A 35 15.38 -10.95 -0.31
N ASP A 36 15.17 -12.25 -0.18
CA ASP A 36 14.13 -12.98 -0.92
C ASP A 36 12.73 -12.76 -0.31
N ASP A 37 12.64 -12.16 0.89
CA ASP A 37 11.38 -11.80 1.55
C ASP A 37 10.84 -10.43 1.08
N TYR A 38 11.27 -9.96 -0.10
CA TYR A 38 10.85 -8.68 -0.66
C TYR A 38 9.33 -8.60 -0.89
N VAL A 39 8.72 -7.51 -0.43
CA VAL A 39 7.29 -7.24 -0.55
C VAL A 39 7.05 -5.92 -1.30
N LEU A 40 6.33 -6.03 -2.41
CA LEU A 40 5.74 -4.89 -3.10
C LEU A 40 4.32 -4.64 -2.57
N ILE A 41 4.11 -3.47 -1.98
CA ILE A 41 2.82 -2.99 -1.51
C ILE A 41 2.29 -1.97 -2.51
N ALA A 42 1.41 -2.43 -3.40
CA ALA A 42 0.70 -1.58 -4.36
C ALA A 42 -0.64 -1.14 -3.78
N ILE A 43 -0.83 0.18 -3.65
CA ILE A 43 -2.02 0.80 -3.06
C ILE A 43 -2.75 1.58 -4.12
N THR A 44 -4.05 1.31 -4.28
CA THR A 44 -4.97 2.15 -5.07
C THR A 44 -5.84 2.94 -4.10
N ALA A 45 -5.90 4.26 -4.26
CA ALA A 45 -6.65 5.14 -3.36
C ALA A 45 -7.59 6.07 -4.13
N GLY A 46 -8.84 6.20 -3.69
CA GLY A 46 -9.85 7.06 -4.33
C GLY A 46 -9.71 8.57 -4.08
N ARG A 47 -8.58 9.01 -3.50
CA ARG A 47 -8.25 10.44 -3.38
C ARG A 47 -6.76 10.65 -3.15
N PRO A 48 -6.18 11.75 -3.65
CA PRO A 48 -4.77 12.07 -3.42
C PRO A 48 -4.49 12.37 -1.95
N ARG A 49 -3.28 12.02 -1.51
CA ARG A 49 -2.75 12.35 -0.18
C ARG A 49 -1.58 13.31 -0.29
N SER A 50 -1.40 14.15 0.74
CA SER A 50 -0.26 15.05 0.81
C SER A 50 1.05 14.27 0.87
N THR A 51 2.15 14.87 0.39
CA THR A 51 3.49 14.27 0.50
C THR A 51 3.86 13.97 1.95
N HIS A 52 3.45 14.83 2.89
CA HIS A 52 3.68 14.61 4.32
C HIS A 52 2.99 13.34 4.82
N THR A 53 1.72 13.16 4.47
CA THR A 53 0.93 11.96 4.81
C THR A 53 1.56 10.70 4.23
N LYS A 54 1.99 10.72 2.96
CA LYS A 54 2.64 9.58 2.30
C LYS A 54 3.94 9.18 3.02
N LYS A 55 4.80 10.16 3.34
CA LYS A 55 6.05 9.91 4.09
C LYS A 55 5.79 9.31 5.48
N ALA A 56 4.82 9.85 6.21
CA ALA A 56 4.46 9.33 7.54
C ALA A 56 3.89 7.91 7.46
N PHE A 57 3.08 7.62 6.43
CA PHE A 57 2.59 6.28 6.15
C PHE A 57 3.73 5.30 5.87
N ASP A 58 4.63 5.63 4.93
CA ASP A 58 5.74 4.75 4.56
C ASP A 58 6.61 4.41 5.77
N GLN A 59 6.93 5.40 6.61
CA GLN A 59 7.69 5.20 7.85
C GLN A 59 6.96 4.28 8.83
N ARG A 60 5.68 4.54 9.10
CA ARG A 60 4.90 3.74 10.04
C ARG A 60 4.67 2.32 9.55
N LEU A 61 4.50 2.13 8.25
CA LEU A 61 4.32 0.83 7.63
C LEU A 61 5.53 -0.07 7.85
N VAL A 62 6.74 0.41 7.54
CA VAL A 62 7.95 -0.41 7.71
C VAL A 62 8.26 -0.68 9.18
N GLU A 63 7.98 0.26 10.09
CA GLU A 63 8.10 0.01 11.54
C GLU A 63 7.20 -1.13 12.00
N LEU A 64 5.94 -1.13 11.56
CA LEU A 64 4.99 -2.17 11.94
C LEU A 64 5.36 -3.52 11.36
N LEU A 65 5.78 -3.57 10.10
CA LEU A 65 6.17 -4.82 9.44
C LEU A 65 7.46 -5.40 10.02
N GLU A 66 8.40 -4.54 10.43
CA GLU A 66 9.62 -4.94 11.16
C GLU A 66 9.30 -5.46 12.56
N GLU A 67 8.37 -4.84 13.29
CA GLU A 67 7.92 -5.31 14.60
C GLU A 67 7.18 -6.65 14.50
N ALA A 68 6.24 -6.76 13.56
CA ALA A 68 5.50 -7.97 13.25
C ALA A 68 4.94 -7.90 11.82
N PRO A 69 5.35 -8.81 10.91
CA PRO A 69 5.87 -10.15 11.21
C PRO A 69 7.41 -10.28 11.22
N GLY A 70 8.18 -9.20 11.13
CA GLY A 70 9.66 -9.25 11.08
C GLY A 70 10.24 -8.99 9.68
N ILE A 71 9.50 -8.34 8.79
CA ILE A 71 9.99 -8.00 7.46
C ILE A 71 10.96 -6.83 7.59
N ARG A 72 12.14 -6.97 7.00
CA ARG A 72 13.17 -5.92 7.06
C ARG A 72 12.71 -4.69 6.28
N ARG A 73 13.10 -3.51 6.75
CA ARG A 73 12.66 -2.24 6.15
C ARG A 73 13.12 -2.11 4.69
N GLU A 74 14.31 -2.61 4.37
CA GLU A 74 14.85 -2.65 3.02
C GLU A 74 14.07 -3.55 2.06
N ASP A 75 13.31 -4.51 2.57
CA ASP A 75 12.52 -5.48 1.81
C ASP A 75 11.13 -4.95 1.42
N VAL A 76 10.76 -3.72 1.83
CA VAL A 76 9.43 -3.16 1.54
C VAL A 76 9.54 -2.08 0.47
N MET A 77 8.73 -2.20 -0.59
CA MET A 77 8.50 -1.13 -1.56
C MET A 77 7.02 -0.75 -1.58
N VAL A 78 6.74 0.55 -1.61
CA VAL A 78 5.37 1.07 -1.69
C VAL A 78 5.17 1.82 -3.00
N VAL A 79 4.07 1.52 -3.70
CA VAL A 79 3.61 2.28 -4.86
C VAL A 79 2.16 2.68 -4.61
N ILE A 80 1.85 3.98 -4.74
CA ILE A 80 0.50 4.51 -4.53
C ILE A 80 -0.04 5.08 -5.83
N ASN A 81 -1.07 4.45 -6.37
CA ASN A 81 -1.87 4.95 -7.49
C ASN A 81 -3.14 5.63 -6.95
N THR A 82 -3.54 6.73 -7.57
CA THR A 82 -4.75 7.48 -7.18
C THR A 82 -5.76 7.43 -8.32
N THR A 83 -7.02 7.20 -7.97
CA THR A 83 -8.18 7.22 -8.87
C THR A 83 -9.12 8.33 -8.43
N ASP A 84 -10.13 8.62 -9.24
CA ASP A 84 -11.23 9.48 -8.84
C ASP A 84 -12.19 8.72 -7.91
N ALA A 85 -13.02 9.47 -7.18
CA ALA A 85 -13.89 8.93 -6.15
C ALA A 85 -15.06 8.11 -6.73
N ASP A 86 -15.61 8.55 -7.87
CA ASP A 86 -16.71 7.91 -8.59
C ASP A 86 -16.31 6.60 -9.29
N GLU A 87 -15.02 6.28 -9.35
CA GLU A 87 -14.51 5.00 -9.87
C GLU A 87 -14.64 3.84 -8.86
N TRP A 88 -15.12 4.09 -7.64
CA TRP A 88 -15.24 3.08 -6.59
C TRP A 88 -16.68 2.62 -6.37
N SER A 89 -16.91 1.32 -6.60
CA SER A 89 -18.06 0.60 -6.05
C SER A 89 -17.60 -0.41 -4.99
N PHE A 90 -18.00 -0.18 -3.74
CA PHE A 90 -17.70 -1.11 -2.64
C PHE A 90 -18.66 -2.30 -2.56
N GLY A 91 -19.71 -2.30 -3.39
CA GLY A 91 -20.72 -3.35 -3.42
C GLY A 91 -22.06 -2.86 -3.96
N ASN A 92 -22.99 -3.79 -4.15
CA ASN A 92 -24.36 -3.54 -4.62
C ASN A 92 -24.48 -2.78 -5.96
N GLY A 93 -23.39 -2.67 -6.73
CA GLY A 93 -23.37 -1.89 -7.97
C GLY A 93 -23.53 -0.37 -7.76
N ILE A 94 -23.24 0.13 -6.56
CA ILE A 94 -23.39 1.55 -6.21
C ILE A 94 -22.00 2.19 -6.11
N ALA A 95 -21.81 3.35 -6.74
CA ALA A 95 -20.62 4.18 -6.58
C ALA A 95 -20.76 5.06 -5.32
N THR A 96 -20.49 4.48 -4.14
CA THR A 96 -20.81 5.13 -2.84
C THR A 96 -20.09 6.44 -2.59
N LEU A 97 -18.97 6.69 -3.27
CA LEU A 97 -18.19 7.93 -3.13
C LEU A 97 -18.48 8.94 -4.25
N ALA A 98 -19.27 8.57 -5.26
CA ALA A 98 -19.72 9.52 -6.26
C ALA A 98 -20.62 10.56 -5.58
N VAL A 99 -20.37 11.84 -5.87
CA VAL A 99 -21.30 12.91 -5.51
C VAL A 99 -22.20 13.09 -6.71
N ASP A 100 -23.48 12.75 -6.57
CA ASP A 100 -24.47 13.07 -7.59
C ASP A 100 -24.56 14.60 -7.74
N ALA A 101 -24.54 15.08 -8.98
CA ALA A 101 -24.63 16.49 -9.33
C ALA A 101 -26.05 17.06 -9.11
#